data_AF-A0A919K811-F1
#
_entry.id   AF-A0A919K811-F1
#
_cell.length_a   1.000
_cell.length_b   1.000
_cell.length_c   1.000
_cell.angle_alpha   90.00
_cell.angle_beta   90.00
_cell.angle_gamma   90.00
#
_symmetry.space_group_name_H-M   'P 1'
#
loop_
_entity.id
_entity.type
_entity.pdbx_description
1 polymer ?
#
loop_
_entity_poly.entity_id
_entity_poly.type
_entity_poly.pdbx_seq_one_letter_code
_entity_poly.pdbx_strand_id
1 'polypeptide(L)'
;MAEDDGNAAASRQLEKPTLADARTALERLYGPHLNDVWASLLVRAGLTGEENDLNSFHRLVTCMCAGEPITRICGRSLEIRAATYSRLTAAAAQGKAA
;
A
#
# COMPACT_ATOMS: atom_id res chain seq x y z
N MET A 1 15.80 -4.83 36.24
CA MET A 1 16.21 -4.57 34.86
C MET A 1 14.95 -4.13 34.14
N ALA A 2 14.73 -2.82 34.10
CA ALA A 2 13.55 -2.21 33.51
C ALA A 2 14.02 -1.57 32.20
N GLU A 3 13.65 -2.17 31.08
CA GLU A 3 13.86 -1.58 29.76
C GLU A 3 12.50 -1.48 29.09
N ASP A 4 11.88 -0.33 29.35
CA ASP A 4 11.20 0.54 28.37
C ASP A 4 10.79 -0.11 27.04
N ASP A 5 9.72 -0.91 27.04
CA ASP A 5 9.02 -1.38 25.83
C ASP A 5 7.88 -0.40 25.43
N GLY A 6 8.10 0.90 25.69
CA GLY A 6 7.06 1.94 25.66
C GLY A 6 7.14 2.95 24.52
N ASN A 7 8.22 2.96 23.72
CA ASN A 7 8.52 4.11 22.84
C ASN A 7 8.77 3.77 21.36
N ALA A 8 8.97 2.50 20.98
CA ALA A 8 9.22 2.15 19.57
C ALA A 8 7.95 2.21 18.67
N ALA A 9 6.76 2.17 19.28
CA ALA A 9 5.48 2.21 18.55
C ALA A 9 5.04 3.63 18.17
N ALA A 10 5.55 4.67 18.85
CA ALA A 10 5.07 6.05 18.71
C ALA A 10 5.63 6.81 17.50
N SER A 11 6.64 6.26 16.81
CA SER A 11 7.37 6.96 15.74
C SER A 11 7.28 6.31 14.36
N ARG A 12 6.47 5.26 14.18
CA ARG A 12 6.15 4.78 12.82
C ARG A 12 5.17 5.77 12.19
N GLN A 13 5.68 6.90 11.70
CA GLN A 13 4.99 7.72 10.72
C GLN A 13 4.58 6.76 9.60
N LEU A 14 3.28 6.48 9.49
CA LEU A 14 2.79 5.65 8.41
C LEU A 14 3.05 6.42 7.13
N GLU A 15 3.98 5.93 6.32
CA GLU A 15 4.32 6.54 5.04
C GLU A 15 3.15 6.38 4.06
N LYS A 16 3.03 7.34 3.12
CA LYS A 16 2.01 7.29 2.08
C LYS A 16 2.26 6.06 1.21
N PRO A 17 1.32 5.12 1.09
CA PRO A 17 1.53 3.95 0.25
C PRO A 17 1.67 4.34 -1.23
N THR A 18 2.59 3.68 -1.91
CA THR A 18 3.00 3.97 -3.29
C THR A 18 2.88 2.74 -4.20
N LEU A 19 2.96 2.95 -5.51
CA LEU A 19 3.03 1.84 -6.47
C LEU A 19 4.27 0.97 -6.24
N ALA A 20 5.38 1.57 -5.78
CA ALA A 20 6.59 0.83 -5.42
C ALA A 20 6.33 -0.17 -4.27
N ASP A 21 5.59 0.24 -3.25
CA ASP A 21 5.21 -0.65 -2.14
C ASP A 21 4.38 -1.84 -2.63
N ALA A 22 3.44 -1.59 -3.55
CA ALA A 22 2.64 -2.64 -4.17
C ALA A 22 3.50 -3.60 -5.01
N ARG A 23 4.45 -3.07 -5.79
CA ARG A 23 5.38 -3.87 -6.59
C ARG A 23 6.27 -4.74 -5.72
N THR A 24 6.87 -4.18 -4.65
CA THR A 24 7.68 -4.94 -3.69
C THR A 24 6.87 -6.02 -2.97
N ALA A 25 5.59 -5.74 -2.64
CA ALA A 25 4.71 -6.76 -2.06
C ALA A 25 4.44 -7.92 -3.02
N LEU A 26 4.24 -7.62 -4.31
CA LEU A 26 4.05 -8.62 -5.35
C LEU A 26 5.33 -9.39 -5.70
N GLU A 27 6.49 -8.75 -5.63
CA GLU A 27 7.79 -9.37 -5.88
C GLU A 27 8.03 -10.57 -4.96
N ARG A 28 7.68 -10.42 -3.67
CA ARG A 28 7.78 -11.49 -2.67
C ARG A 28 6.88 -12.70 -2.97
N LEU A 29 5.87 -12.51 -3.82
CA LEU A 29 4.81 -13.48 -4.08
C LEU A 29 5.02 -14.20 -5.42
N TYR A 30 5.41 -13.45 -6.45
CA TYR A 30 5.55 -13.94 -7.82
C TYR A 30 7.01 -14.13 -8.26
N GLY A 31 7.97 -13.53 -7.54
CA GLY A 31 9.39 -13.64 -7.82
C GLY A 31 9.71 -13.38 -9.30
N PRO A 32 10.29 -14.34 -10.05
CA PRO A 32 10.64 -14.16 -11.46
C PRO A 32 9.47 -13.77 -12.37
N HIS A 33 8.23 -14.15 -12.02
CA HIS A 33 7.03 -13.85 -12.81
C HIS A 33 6.42 -12.48 -12.51
N LEU A 34 7.06 -11.68 -11.63
CA LEU A 34 6.56 -10.38 -11.23
C LEU A 34 6.31 -9.47 -12.44
N ASN A 35 7.23 -9.41 -13.39
CA ASN A 35 7.16 -8.42 -14.47
C ASN A 35 5.90 -8.59 -15.34
N ASP A 36 5.52 -9.83 -15.65
CA ASP A 36 4.33 -10.12 -16.47
C ASP A 36 3.04 -9.77 -15.70
N VAL A 37 2.97 -10.17 -14.43
CA VAL A 37 1.83 -9.87 -13.56
C VAL A 37 1.70 -8.36 -13.34
N TRP A 38 2.81 -7.69 -13.08
CA TRP A 38 2.88 -6.25 -12.87
C TRP A 38 2.43 -5.46 -14.11
N ALA A 39 2.97 -5.80 -15.29
CA ALA A 39 2.58 -5.16 -16.54
C ALA A 39 1.08 -5.34 -16.83
N SER A 40 0.55 -6.55 -16.61
CA SER A 40 -0.89 -6.83 -16.77
C SER A 40 -1.75 -6.00 -15.82
N LEU A 41 -1.34 -5.87 -14.55
CA LEU A 41 -2.04 -5.04 -13.57
C LEU A 41 -2.01 -3.55 -13.92
N LEU A 42 -0.86 -3.03 -14.38
CA LEU A 42 -0.74 -1.65 -14.82
C LEU A 42 -1.65 -1.35 -16.01
N VAL A 43 -1.66 -2.21 -17.02
CA VAL A 43 -2.54 -2.07 -18.19
C VAL A 43 -4.02 -2.08 -17.77
N ARG A 44 -4.42 -3.03 -16.92
CA ARG A 44 -5.81 -3.12 -16.41
C ARG A 44 -6.20 -1.90 -15.58
N ALA A 45 -5.27 -1.38 -14.78
CA ALA A 45 -5.49 -0.20 -13.96
C ALA A 45 -5.43 1.09 -14.79
N GLY A 46 -4.92 1.06 -16.02
CA GLY A 46 -4.68 2.24 -16.86
C GLY A 46 -3.56 3.13 -16.31
N LEU A 47 -2.46 2.52 -15.88
CA LEU A 47 -1.31 3.13 -15.23
C LEU A 47 -0.02 2.87 -16.03
N THR A 48 0.96 3.75 -15.87
CA THR A 48 2.31 3.61 -16.45
C THR A 48 3.29 2.96 -15.48
N GLY A 49 3.02 3.05 -14.18
CA GLY A 49 3.91 2.56 -13.11
C GLY A 49 4.78 3.65 -12.47
N GLU A 50 4.75 4.86 -13.01
CA GLU A 50 5.53 6.02 -12.53
C GLU A 50 4.70 6.97 -11.65
N GLU A 51 3.41 6.67 -11.45
CA GLU A 51 2.51 7.50 -10.67
C GLU A 51 2.85 7.46 -9.17
N ASN A 52 2.80 8.63 -8.52
CA ASN A 52 3.10 8.76 -7.08
C ASN A 52 1.88 9.17 -6.23
N ASP A 53 0.71 9.27 -6.84
CA ASP A 53 -0.51 9.73 -6.17
C ASP A 53 -1.34 8.57 -5.62
N LEU A 54 -2.15 8.86 -4.60
CA LEU A 54 -2.99 7.87 -3.94
C LEU A 54 -4.12 7.35 -4.84
N ASN A 55 -4.60 8.13 -5.80
CA ASN A 55 -5.68 7.69 -6.69
C ASN A 55 -5.18 6.57 -7.60
N SER A 56 -4.01 6.76 -8.20
CA SER A 56 -3.31 5.72 -8.98
C SER A 56 -3.05 4.46 -8.15
N PHE A 57 -2.60 4.60 -6.90
CA PHE A 57 -2.46 3.47 -5.98
C PHE A 57 -3.80 2.75 -5.73
N HIS A 58 -4.88 3.49 -5.46
CA HIS A 58 -6.21 2.91 -5.25
C HIS A 58 -6.71 2.15 -6.48
N ARG A 59 -6.54 2.71 -7.68
CA ARG A 59 -6.89 2.04 -8.95
C ARG A 59 -6.15 0.71 -9.11
N LEU A 60 -4.84 0.70 -8.85
CA LEU A 60 -4.05 -0.54 -8.87
C LEU A 60 -4.60 -1.56 -7.87
N VAL A 61 -4.82 -1.16 -6.61
CA VAL A 61 -5.32 -2.06 -5.56
C VAL A 61 -6.70 -2.61 -5.91
N THR A 62 -7.59 -1.80 -6.49
CA THR A 62 -8.88 -2.27 -7.00
C THR A 62 -8.71 -3.36 -8.06
N CYS A 63 -7.78 -3.19 -9.01
CA CYS A 63 -7.47 -4.22 -10.00
C CYS A 63 -6.89 -5.49 -9.37
N MET A 64 -6.02 -5.36 -8.35
CA MET A 64 -5.47 -6.49 -7.60
C MET A 64 -6.57 -7.28 -6.88
N CYS A 65 -7.53 -6.59 -6.23
CA CYS A 65 -8.67 -7.20 -5.56
C CYS A 65 -9.60 -7.95 -6.54
N ALA A 66 -9.72 -7.46 -7.77
CA ALA A 66 -10.46 -8.13 -8.85
C ALA A 66 -9.66 -9.23 -9.58
N GLY A 67 -8.41 -9.49 -9.16
CA GLY A 67 -7.52 -10.48 -9.77
C GLY A 67 -7.65 -11.89 -9.18
N GLU A 68 -6.62 -12.68 -9.45
CA GLU A 68 -6.41 -14.04 -8.94
C GLU A 68 -6.40 -14.07 -7.39
N PRO A 69 -6.75 -15.20 -6.75
CA PRO A 69 -6.92 -15.29 -5.30
C PRO A 69 -5.71 -14.77 -4.50
N ILE A 70 -4.50 -15.10 -4.95
CA ILE A 70 -3.24 -14.68 -4.31
C ILE A 70 -3.03 -13.17 -4.47
N THR A 71 -3.26 -12.61 -5.67
CA THR A 71 -3.19 -11.15 -5.90
C THR A 71 -4.23 -10.41 -5.08
N ARG A 72 -5.43 -10.97 -4.92
CA ARG A 72 -6.53 -10.38 -4.16
C ARG A 72 -6.20 -10.23 -2.69
N ILE A 73 -5.56 -11.23 -2.07
CA ILE A 73 -5.13 -11.15 -0.66
C ILE A 73 -4.10 -10.03 -0.50
N CYS A 74 -3.13 -9.94 -1.42
CA CYS A 74 -2.15 -8.86 -1.43
C CYS A 74 -2.83 -7.49 -1.57
N GLY A 75 -3.76 -7.35 -2.51
CA GLY A 75 -4.55 -6.14 -2.73
C GLY A 75 -5.32 -5.72 -1.47
N ARG A 76 -5.96 -6.68 -0.78
CA ARG A 76 -6.69 -6.40 0.46
C ARG A 76 -5.77 -5.91 1.59
N SER A 77 -4.56 -6.47 1.71
CA SER A 77 -3.57 -5.98 2.68
C SER A 77 -3.15 -4.54 2.39
N LEU A 78 -2.92 -4.22 1.12
CA LEU A 78 -2.55 -2.87 0.68
C LEU A 78 -3.69 -1.85 0.87
N GLU A 79 -4.93 -2.28 0.64
CA GLU A 79 -6.13 -1.47 0.89
C GLU A 79 -6.25 -1.08 2.37
N ILE A 80 -6.04 -2.04 3.28
CA ILE A 80 -6.07 -1.79 4.73
C ILE A 80 -4.98 -0.77 5.13
N ARG A 81 -3.79 -0.87 4.54
CA ARG A 81 -2.71 0.09 4.80
C ARG A 81 -3.08 1.50 4.33
N ALA A 82 -3.62 1.62 3.12
CA ALA A 82 -4.07 2.93 2.61
C ALA A 82 -5.22 3.51 3.44
N ALA A 83 -6.21 2.70 3.82
CA ALA A 83 -7.28 3.16 4.70
C ALA A 83 -6.76 3.62 6.07
N THR A 84 -5.79 2.90 6.64
CA THR A 84 -5.12 3.27 7.90
C THR A 84 -4.37 4.58 7.76
N TYR A 85 -3.58 4.74 6.68
CA TYR A 85 -2.87 5.98 6.38
C TYR A 85 -3.83 7.18 6.29
N SER A 86 -4.92 7.05 5.52
CA SER A 86 -5.92 8.12 5.36
C SER A 86 -6.60 8.49 6.67
N ARG A 87 -6.89 7.51 7.55
CA ARG A 87 -7.48 7.77 8.87
C ARG A 87 -6.51 8.50 9.80
N LEU A 88 -5.25 8.07 9.85
CA LEU A 88 -4.23 8.67 10.71
C LEU A 88 -3.86 10.07 10.27
N THR A 89 -3.72 10.31 8.96
CA THR A 89 -3.45 11.64 8.42
C THR A 89 -4.61 12.60 8.68
N ALA A 90 -5.86 12.14 8.55
CA ALA A 90 -7.04 12.94 8.91
C ALA A 90 -7.07 13.28 10.40
N ALA A 91 -6.76 12.32 11.29
CA ALA A 91 -6.71 12.56 12.73
C ALA A 91 -5.58 13.52 13.13
N ALA A 92 -4.39 13.39 12.52
CA ALA A 92 -3.27 14.28 12.75
C ALA A 92 -3.56 15.73 12.32
N ALA A 93 -4.27 15.92 11.21
CA ALA A 93 -4.71 17.23 10.76
C ALA A 93 -5.70 17.88 11.76
N GLN A 94 -6.59 17.09 12.36
CA GLN A 94 -7.54 17.55 13.37
C GLN A 94 -6.86 17.88 14.70
N GLY A 95 -5.90 17.05 15.15
CA GLY A 95 -5.14 17.30 16.38
C GLY A 95 -4.20 18.50 16.32
N LYS A 96 -3.82 18.95 15.12
CA LYS A 96 -3.05 20.19 14.91
C LYS A 96 -3.93 21.46 14.94
N ALA A 97 -5.25 21.30 14.84
CA ALA A 97 -6.22 22.40 14.81
C ALA A 97 -6.91 22.65 16.17
N ALA A 98 -6.56 21.89 17.20
CA ALA A 98 -7.00 22.03 18.59
C ALA A 98 -5.87 22.59 19.46
#